data_AF-A0A1Y2UTT3-F1
#
_entry.id   AF-A0A1Y2UTT3-F1
#
_cell.length_a   1.000
_cell.length_b   1.000
_cell.length_c   1.000
_cell.angle_alpha   90.00
_cell.angle_beta   90.00
_cell.angle_gamma   90.00
#
_symmetry.space_group_name_H-M   'P 1'
#
loop_
_entity.id
_entity.type
_entity.pdbx_description
1 polymer ?
#
loop_
_entity_poly.entity_id
_entity_poly.type
_entity_poly.pdbx_seq_one_letter_code
_entity_poly.pdbx_strand_id
1 'polypeptide(L)'
;MDQNQWTNIATNQPSSTSDTLLEESLEEYIRAAYPAIDTDIENNIPTSASTSTSTSSSTPSSSTQQAKTTPARQKPTLKKGHINRILLYNGCFNPPHQGHLAQLTHAYRHSGADLHIVGAVVLVAGDQYLKWKMGRSPSALRLSVAQRIELWNRELRARERERDGSAADRWCWVIPEDKWSATADELERLFEMDGFEVEFVRLAGGDKVGLRGVEHGVWGCGMTVTTDVSRPVEFCERVGGGGGEVRLRDLPGHTKWKRVLQQGDAVGEDNDAGVRGGAPAQTLASTSLAGYVSQVCLRGHCPPRSYTSTGVSVPSRRSPVRLWTPPTPIVPEHKREVWVCESTYFTRGTYTVRFVTSTLQERLDPNLSSTKLREIITEATAPSQGGRVLEDRLRGVALSPELLAKFITEEMGKDMKE
;
A
#
# COMPACT_ATOMS: atom_id res chain seq x y z
N MET A 1 -25.92 -57.62 -50.04
CA MET A 1 -26.02 -58.51 -48.87
C MET A 1 -24.58 -58.92 -48.58
N ASP A 2 -23.86 -58.45 -47.58
CA ASP A 2 -24.14 -57.74 -46.31
C ASP A 2 -22.88 -56.89 -45.99
N GLN A 3 -22.94 -55.62 -45.58
CA GLN A 3 -23.33 -55.08 -44.26
C GLN A 3 -22.70 -55.79 -43.05
N ASN A 4 -21.58 -55.23 -42.55
CA ASN A 4 -21.31 -54.89 -41.13
C ASN A 4 -19.83 -55.03 -40.75
N GLN A 5 -19.12 -53.90 -40.71
CA GLN A 5 -18.00 -53.71 -39.78
C GLN A 5 -18.18 -52.34 -39.12
N TRP A 6 -18.68 -52.35 -37.88
CA TRP A 6 -18.66 -51.21 -36.97
C TRP A 6 -17.49 -51.40 -36.01
N THR A 7 -16.57 -50.44 -35.99
CA THR A 7 -15.47 -50.33 -35.04
C THR A 7 -15.98 -49.69 -33.75
N ASN A 8 -15.78 -50.39 -32.63
CA ASN A 8 -15.95 -49.84 -31.29
C ASN A 8 -14.81 -48.86 -30.99
N ILE A 9 -15.07 -47.56 -31.06
CA ILE A 9 -14.23 -46.54 -30.42
C ILE A 9 -14.86 -46.24 -29.06
N ALA A 10 -14.22 -46.73 -28.01
CA ALA A 10 -14.55 -46.38 -26.64
C ALA A 10 -14.26 -44.89 -26.43
N THR A 11 -15.31 -44.10 -26.25
CA THR A 11 -15.26 -42.74 -25.73
C THR A 11 -14.88 -42.78 -24.26
N ASN A 12 -13.59 -42.63 -23.97
CA ASN A 12 -13.14 -42.26 -22.63
C ASN A 12 -13.63 -40.83 -22.34
N GLN A 13 -14.73 -40.70 -21.60
CA GLN A 13 -15.08 -39.45 -20.95
C GLN A 13 -14.05 -39.19 -19.83
N PRO A 14 -13.38 -38.03 -19.81
CA PRO A 14 -12.62 -37.63 -18.63
C PRO A 14 -13.62 -37.38 -17.50
N SER A 15 -13.46 -38.15 -16.43
CA SER A 15 -14.17 -37.96 -15.17
C SER A 15 -13.90 -36.54 -14.66
N SER A 16 -14.96 -35.73 -14.56
CA SER A 16 -14.93 -34.40 -13.95
C SER A 16 -14.69 -34.54 -12.45
N THR A 17 -13.43 -34.68 -12.03
CA THR A 17 -13.02 -34.35 -10.68
C THR A 17 -13.21 -32.86 -10.52
N SER A 18 -14.11 -32.48 -9.62
CA SER A 18 -14.39 -31.11 -9.21
C SER A 18 -13.09 -30.30 -9.08
N ASP A 19 -12.96 -29.26 -9.91
CA ASP A 19 -11.98 -28.17 -9.75
C ASP A 19 -12.21 -27.50 -8.39
N THR A 20 -11.67 -28.09 -7.33
CA THR A 20 -11.39 -27.36 -6.11
C THR A 20 -10.28 -26.39 -6.44
N LEU A 21 -10.64 -25.10 -6.60
CA LEU A 21 -9.72 -23.99 -6.74
C LEU A 21 -8.64 -24.12 -5.66
N LEU A 22 -7.42 -24.48 -6.07
CA LEU A 22 -6.27 -24.53 -5.18
C LEU A 22 -5.96 -23.09 -4.77
N GLU A 23 -6.37 -22.73 -3.55
CA GLU A 23 -6.01 -21.47 -2.94
C GLU A 23 -4.64 -21.61 -2.27
N GLU A 24 -3.64 -20.94 -2.81
CA GLU A 24 -2.28 -20.91 -2.25
C GLU A 24 -1.98 -19.58 -1.57
N SER A 25 -1.07 -19.62 -0.60
CA SER A 25 -0.72 -18.50 0.25
C SER A 25 0.36 -17.63 -0.40
N LEU A 26 0.05 -16.37 -0.72
CA LEU A 26 1.04 -15.41 -1.26
C LEU A 26 2.30 -15.30 -0.39
N GLU A 27 2.18 -15.51 0.92
CA GLU A 27 3.30 -15.47 1.86
C GLU A 27 4.41 -16.49 1.53
N GLU A 28 4.03 -17.68 1.05
CA GLU A 28 5.00 -18.75 0.73
C GLU A 28 5.86 -18.37 -0.46
N TYR A 29 5.25 -17.77 -1.49
CA TYR A 29 5.94 -17.22 -2.65
C TYR A 29 6.89 -16.10 -2.26
N ILE A 30 6.46 -15.16 -1.41
CA ILE A 30 7.31 -14.05 -0.96
C ILE A 30 8.51 -14.57 -0.16
N ARG A 31 8.31 -15.56 0.73
CA ARG A 31 9.42 -16.19 1.46
C ARG A 31 10.38 -16.93 0.55
N ALA A 32 9.86 -17.66 -0.45
CA ALA A 32 10.69 -18.37 -1.41
C ALA A 32 11.53 -17.42 -2.28
N ALA A 33 10.92 -16.34 -2.77
CA ALA A 33 11.59 -15.36 -3.62
C ALA A 33 12.55 -14.43 -2.84
N TYR A 34 12.27 -14.19 -1.55
CA TYR A 34 13.11 -13.35 -0.69
C TYR A 34 13.31 -13.98 0.71
N PRO A 35 14.17 -15.01 0.84
CA PRO A 35 14.36 -15.74 2.10
C PRO A 35 14.89 -14.86 3.24
N ALA A 36 15.59 -13.77 2.91
CA ALA A 36 16.10 -12.83 3.90
C ALA A 36 15.01 -12.10 4.69
N ILE A 37 13.74 -12.19 4.24
CA ILE A 37 12.62 -11.55 4.89
C ILE A 37 12.44 -11.97 6.35
N ASP A 38 12.79 -13.21 6.70
CA ASP A 38 12.68 -13.72 8.06
C ASP A 38 13.96 -13.46 8.87
N THR A 39 15.15 -13.50 8.23
CA THR A 39 16.45 -13.26 8.91
C THR A 39 16.68 -11.80 9.28
N ASP A 40 16.16 -10.86 8.47
CA ASP A 40 16.24 -9.43 8.77
C ASP A 40 15.31 -9.04 9.94
N ILE A 41 14.30 -9.88 10.23
CA ILE A 41 13.33 -9.69 11.30
C ILE A 41 13.87 -10.20 12.65
N GLU A 42 14.55 -11.35 12.67
CA GLU A 42 14.97 -11.99 13.94
C GLU A 42 16.27 -11.41 14.52
N ASN A 43 17.23 -11.00 13.68
CA ASN A 43 18.53 -10.51 14.15
C ASN A 43 18.50 -9.09 14.77
N ASN A 44 17.36 -8.39 14.68
CA ASN A 44 17.23 -6.99 15.13
C ASN A 44 16.40 -6.81 16.42
N ILE A 45 15.96 -7.89 17.08
CA ILE A 45 15.25 -7.79 18.36
C ILE A 45 16.27 -7.85 19.51
N PRO A 46 16.52 -6.76 20.26
CA PRO A 46 17.26 -6.86 21.50
C PRO A 46 16.39 -7.66 22.48
N THR A 47 16.88 -8.81 22.91
CA THR A 47 16.23 -9.65 23.92
C THR A 47 16.30 -8.95 25.27
N SER A 48 15.45 -7.95 25.52
CA SER A 48 15.31 -7.39 26.86
C SER A 48 14.49 -8.36 27.71
N ALA A 49 15.19 -9.04 28.62
CA ALA A 49 14.63 -9.92 29.63
C ALA A 49 13.45 -9.25 30.35
N SER A 50 12.26 -9.81 30.16
CA SER A 50 11.03 -9.34 30.78
C SER A 50 10.82 -10.13 32.07
N THR A 51 11.26 -9.58 33.20
CA THR A 51 10.90 -10.08 34.53
C THR A 51 9.44 -9.74 34.78
N SER A 52 8.55 -10.73 34.67
CA SER A 52 7.12 -10.56 34.94
C SER A 52 6.83 -10.86 36.42
N THR A 53 6.44 -9.83 37.16
CA THR A 53 5.79 -9.98 38.47
C THR A 53 4.29 -10.16 38.24
N SER A 54 3.80 -11.33 38.61
CA SER A 54 2.38 -11.69 38.59
C SER A 54 1.68 -11.09 39.82
N THR A 55 0.63 -10.31 39.58
CA THR A 55 -0.35 -9.98 40.62
C THR A 55 -1.73 -10.31 40.06
N SER A 56 -2.38 -11.27 40.72
CA SER A 56 -3.70 -11.78 40.41
C SER A 56 -4.76 -11.04 41.23
N SER A 57 -5.82 -10.56 40.58
CA SER A 57 -7.10 -10.30 41.25
C SER A 57 -8.27 -10.35 40.26
N SER A 58 -9.25 -11.15 40.66
CA SER A 58 -10.47 -11.63 40.02
C SER A 58 -11.63 -10.64 39.95
N THR A 59 -12.48 -10.72 38.91
CA THR A 59 -13.94 -11.03 38.97
C THR A 59 -14.58 -11.05 37.56
N PRO A 60 -15.48 -11.98 37.22
CA PRO A 60 -16.24 -11.94 35.97
C PRO A 60 -17.69 -11.49 36.21
N SER A 61 -18.16 -10.48 35.45
CA SER A 61 -19.58 -10.13 35.32
C SER A 61 -20.06 -10.51 33.91
N SER A 62 -20.91 -11.53 33.82
CA SER A 62 -21.52 -12.00 32.57
C SER A 62 -22.60 -11.03 32.07
N SER A 63 -22.33 -10.34 30.97
CA SER A 63 -23.39 -9.78 30.11
C SER A 63 -23.34 -10.48 28.75
N THR A 64 -24.35 -11.30 28.47
CA THR A 64 -24.51 -12.00 27.20
C THR A 64 -24.93 -10.99 26.12
N GLN A 65 -23.96 -10.40 25.44
CA GLN A 65 -24.17 -9.72 24.17
C GLN A 65 -24.01 -10.74 23.04
N GLN A 66 -25.07 -10.92 22.24
CA GLN A 66 -25.02 -11.69 21.00
C GLN A 66 -23.95 -11.07 20.09
N ALA A 67 -22.84 -11.79 19.90
CA ALA A 67 -21.77 -11.40 19.01
C ALA A 67 -22.30 -11.40 17.57
N LYS A 68 -22.46 -10.22 17.01
CA LYS A 68 -22.65 -10.02 15.57
C LYS A 68 -21.39 -10.56 14.89
N THR A 69 -21.49 -11.71 14.24
CA THR A 69 -20.39 -12.35 13.51
C THR A 69 -19.95 -11.42 12.38
N THR A 70 -18.87 -10.68 12.62
CA THR A 70 -18.16 -9.95 11.57
C THR A 70 -17.72 -10.97 10.52
N PRO A 71 -17.97 -10.76 9.21
CA PRO A 71 -17.51 -11.68 8.19
C PRO A 71 -16.00 -11.90 8.35
N ALA A 72 -15.61 -13.17 8.49
CA ALA A 72 -14.21 -13.56 8.60
C ALA A 72 -13.48 -13.03 7.37
N ARG A 73 -12.46 -12.21 7.59
CA ARG A 73 -11.70 -11.63 6.50
C ARG A 73 -10.90 -12.75 5.86
N GLN A 74 -11.07 -12.92 4.57
CA GLN A 74 -10.39 -13.99 3.84
C GLN A 74 -8.89 -13.70 3.82
N LYS A 75 -8.10 -14.73 4.14
CA LYS A 75 -6.66 -14.75 3.97
C LYS A 75 -6.33 -14.29 2.54
N PRO A 76 -5.24 -13.56 2.31
CA PRO A 76 -4.85 -13.22 0.96
C PRO A 76 -4.47 -14.49 0.19
N THR A 77 -5.38 -14.96 -0.66
CA THR A 77 -5.24 -16.20 -1.43
C THR A 77 -5.16 -15.89 -2.92
N LEU A 78 -4.23 -16.58 -3.59
CA LEU A 78 -4.12 -16.52 -5.05
C LEU A 78 -5.25 -17.34 -5.67
N LYS A 79 -5.79 -16.86 -6.80
CA LYS A 79 -6.86 -17.54 -7.54
C LYS A 79 -6.45 -17.74 -8.99
N LYS A 80 -6.56 -18.98 -9.46
CA LYS A 80 -6.39 -19.33 -10.89
C LYS A 80 -7.55 -18.79 -11.72
N GLY A 81 -7.29 -18.49 -12.99
CA GLY A 81 -8.27 -17.88 -13.89
C GLY A 81 -8.61 -16.41 -13.59
N HIS A 82 -7.90 -15.81 -12.62
CA HIS A 82 -8.00 -14.39 -12.28
C HIS A 82 -6.60 -13.77 -12.29
N ILE A 83 -6.53 -12.50 -12.68
CA ILE A 83 -5.32 -11.69 -12.49
C ILE A 83 -5.23 -11.31 -11.01
N ASN A 84 -4.23 -11.83 -10.30
CA ASN A 84 -3.94 -11.51 -8.92
C ASN A 84 -3.06 -10.27 -8.86
N ARG A 85 -3.46 -9.25 -8.11
CA ARG A 85 -2.71 -7.98 -8.06
C ARG A 85 -1.96 -7.78 -6.76
N ILE A 86 -0.70 -7.36 -6.88
CA ILE A 86 0.16 -7.04 -5.74
C ILE A 86 0.49 -5.55 -5.80
N LEU A 87 0.16 -4.82 -4.73
CA LEU A 87 0.47 -3.39 -4.62
C LEU A 87 1.95 -3.17 -4.32
N LEU A 88 2.63 -2.33 -5.10
CA LEU A 88 3.99 -1.88 -4.84
C LEU A 88 3.97 -0.45 -4.31
N TYR A 89 4.41 -0.25 -3.07
CA TYR A 89 4.43 1.06 -2.42
C TYR A 89 5.85 1.50 -2.08
N ASN A 90 6.43 2.36 -2.91
CA ASN A 90 7.78 2.83 -2.67
C ASN A 90 7.85 4.16 -1.91
N GLY A 91 8.98 4.33 -1.23
CA GLY A 91 9.28 5.58 -0.58
C GLY A 91 10.61 5.56 0.15
N CYS A 92 11.08 6.76 0.47
CA CYS A 92 12.21 6.89 1.38
C CYS A 92 11.81 6.59 2.82
N PHE A 93 10.54 6.80 3.21
CA PHE A 93 10.02 6.50 4.56
C PHE A 93 10.99 6.93 5.69
N ASN A 94 11.43 8.20 5.69
CA ASN A 94 12.48 8.67 6.60
C ASN A 94 11.99 9.83 7.50
N PRO A 95 11.31 9.54 8.62
CA PRO A 95 10.81 8.21 9.06
C PRO A 95 9.44 7.85 8.43
N PRO A 96 9.01 6.57 8.50
CA PRO A 96 7.64 6.19 8.18
C PRO A 96 6.66 6.78 9.21
N HIS A 97 5.40 6.94 8.82
CA HIS A 97 4.36 7.58 9.64
C HIS A 97 2.96 7.06 9.31
N GLN A 98 1.97 7.37 10.16
CA GLN A 98 0.60 6.86 10.04
C GLN A 98 -0.06 7.22 8.71
N GLY A 99 0.29 8.38 8.12
CA GLY A 99 -0.11 8.75 6.75
C GLY A 99 0.28 7.72 5.68
N HIS A 100 1.49 7.16 5.74
CA HIS A 100 1.93 6.13 4.79
C HIS A 100 1.12 4.84 4.97
N LEU A 101 0.93 4.40 6.21
CA LEU A 101 0.20 3.17 6.51
C LEU A 101 -1.29 3.30 6.18
N ALA A 102 -1.91 4.45 6.44
CA ALA A 102 -3.29 4.73 6.06
C ALA A 102 -3.45 4.70 4.54
N GLN A 103 -2.53 5.31 3.79
CA GLN A 103 -2.54 5.25 2.34
C GLN A 103 -2.48 3.81 1.81
N LEU A 104 -1.53 3.01 2.31
CA LEU A 104 -1.37 1.61 1.94
C LEU A 104 -2.60 0.77 2.27
N THR A 105 -3.08 0.89 3.50
CA THR A 105 -4.24 0.14 4.00
C THR A 105 -5.51 0.51 3.24
N HIS A 106 -5.70 1.79 2.93
CA HIS A 106 -6.87 2.27 2.20
C HIS A 106 -6.87 1.77 0.75
N ALA A 107 -5.74 1.85 0.06
CA ALA A 107 -5.61 1.30 -1.28
C ALA A 107 -5.85 -0.22 -1.30
N TYR A 108 -5.21 -0.96 -0.40
CA TYR A 108 -5.37 -2.41 -0.30
C TYR A 108 -6.84 -2.83 -0.10
N ARG A 109 -7.58 -2.12 0.76
CA ARG A 109 -8.96 -2.48 1.11
C ARG A 109 -10.01 -1.98 0.13
N HIS A 110 -9.77 -0.85 -0.54
CA HIS A 110 -10.84 -0.10 -1.19
C HIS A 110 -10.61 0.17 -2.67
N SER A 111 -9.58 -0.40 -3.30
CA SER A 111 -9.36 -0.19 -4.75
C SER A 111 -10.42 -0.85 -5.64
N GLY A 112 -11.31 -1.66 -5.09
CA GLY A 112 -12.40 -2.32 -5.80
C GLY A 112 -12.16 -3.82 -5.94
N ALA A 113 -13.23 -4.59 -5.87
CA ALA A 113 -13.19 -6.05 -5.96
C ALA A 113 -12.70 -6.55 -7.34
N ASP A 114 -12.88 -5.75 -8.39
CA ASP A 114 -12.44 -6.04 -9.75
C ASP A 114 -10.91 -6.15 -9.90
N LEU A 115 -10.14 -5.51 -9.01
CA LEU A 115 -8.69 -5.61 -9.07
C LEU A 115 -8.13 -6.91 -8.48
N HIS A 116 -8.88 -7.60 -7.62
CA HIS A 116 -8.40 -8.78 -6.91
C HIS A 116 -7.00 -8.57 -6.28
N ILE A 117 -6.88 -7.54 -5.44
CA ILE A 117 -5.62 -7.24 -4.74
C ILE A 117 -5.40 -8.27 -3.65
N VAL A 118 -4.36 -9.09 -3.82
CA VAL A 118 -4.01 -10.20 -2.92
C VAL A 118 -2.91 -9.82 -1.93
N GLY A 119 -2.27 -8.67 -2.05
CA GLY A 119 -1.24 -8.26 -1.09
C GLY A 119 -0.55 -6.96 -1.45
N ALA A 120 0.45 -6.61 -0.65
CA ALA A 120 1.27 -5.44 -0.88
C ALA A 120 2.74 -5.64 -0.49
N VAL A 121 3.63 -4.96 -1.20
CA VAL A 121 5.06 -4.88 -0.90
C VAL A 121 5.46 -3.41 -0.75
N VAL A 122 5.99 -3.06 0.41
CA VAL A 122 6.58 -1.75 0.68
C VAL A 122 8.04 -1.78 0.25
N LEU A 123 8.40 -0.93 -0.71
CA LEU A 123 9.76 -0.84 -1.27
C LEU A 123 10.51 0.33 -0.64
N VAL A 124 11.49 0.02 0.22
CA VAL A 124 12.25 1.02 0.98
C VAL A 124 13.46 1.47 0.18
N ALA A 125 13.48 2.73 -0.24
CA ALA A 125 14.55 3.27 -1.08
C ALA A 125 15.92 3.21 -0.38
N GLY A 126 17.00 2.98 -1.13
CA GLY A 126 18.36 2.84 -0.58
C GLY A 126 18.91 4.11 0.10
N ASP A 127 19.90 3.94 0.98
CA ASP A 127 20.47 5.04 1.76
C ASP A 127 21.19 6.09 0.92
N GLN A 128 21.79 5.70 -0.21
CA GLN A 128 22.41 6.64 -1.14
C GLN A 128 21.37 7.54 -1.81
N TYR A 129 20.21 6.98 -2.19
CA TYR A 129 19.10 7.76 -2.73
C TYR A 129 18.53 8.72 -1.68
N LEU A 130 18.37 8.25 -0.44
CA LEU A 130 17.97 9.10 0.68
C LEU A 130 18.96 10.25 0.89
N LYS A 131 20.27 9.97 0.90
CA LYS A 131 21.34 10.97 1.04
C LYS A 131 21.28 12.02 -0.07
N TRP A 132 21.12 11.59 -1.32
CA TRP A 132 20.94 12.50 -2.46
C TRP A 132 19.70 13.38 -2.28
N LYS A 133 18.55 12.79 -1.94
CA LYS A 133 17.27 13.50 -1.78
C LYS A 133 17.28 14.52 -0.63
N MET A 134 17.92 14.17 0.48
CA MET A 134 18.05 15.06 1.65
C MET A 134 19.12 16.14 1.45
N GLY A 135 19.87 16.09 0.35
CA GLY A 135 20.94 17.02 0.03
C GLY A 135 22.05 17.03 1.09
N ARG A 136 22.79 18.14 1.15
CA ARG A 136 23.93 18.33 2.07
C ARG A 136 23.54 18.75 3.48
N SER A 137 22.27 18.64 3.89
CA SER A 137 21.88 19.01 5.26
C SER A 137 22.54 18.06 6.27
N PRO A 138 23.54 18.53 7.06
CA PRO A 138 24.29 17.65 7.96
C PRO A 138 23.46 17.24 9.18
N SER A 139 22.50 18.07 9.59
CA SER A 139 21.61 17.85 10.74
C SER A 139 20.33 17.09 10.40
N ALA A 140 20.15 16.65 9.16
CA ALA A 140 18.96 15.91 8.78
C ALA A 140 19.03 14.47 9.31
N LEU A 141 18.01 14.05 10.07
CA LEU A 141 17.84 12.65 10.45
C LEU A 141 17.88 11.74 9.22
N ARG A 142 18.75 10.74 9.23
CA ARG A 142 18.93 9.76 8.15
C ARG A 142 18.93 8.35 8.73
N LEU A 143 17.76 7.74 8.79
CA LEU A 143 17.63 6.34 9.18
C LEU A 143 18.14 5.44 8.06
N SER A 144 18.91 4.41 8.42
CA SER A 144 19.35 3.38 7.46
C SER A 144 18.17 2.61 6.87
N VAL A 145 18.38 1.92 5.75
CA VAL A 145 17.36 1.02 5.17
C VAL A 145 16.84 0.05 6.23
N ALA A 146 17.73 -0.59 6.98
CA ALA A 146 17.37 -1.55 8.02
C ALA A 146 16.50 -0.94 9.12
N GLN A 147 16.86 0.25 9.63
CA GLN A 147 16.05 0.96 10.63
C GLN A 147 14.66 1.30 10.10
N ARG A 148 14.56 1.75 8.85
CA ARG A 148 13.28 2.10 8.23
C ARG A 148 12.39 0.88 7.99
N ILE A 149 12.97 -0.25 7.60
CA ILE A 149 12.27 -1.53 7.47
C ILE A 149 11.76 -2.00 8.83
N GLU A 150 12.59 -1.94 9.87
CA GLU A 150 12.18 -2.40 11.20
C GLU A 150 11.03 -1.57 11.80
N LEU A 151 11.01 -0.25 11.57
CA LEU A 151 9.88 0.59 11.96
C LEU A 151 8.55 0.16 11.33
N TRP A 152 8.57 -0.26 10.06
CA TRP A 152 7.41 -0.83 9.37
C TRP A 152 7.05 -2.21 9.93
N ASN A 153 8.00 -3.13 10.01
CA ASN A 153 7.77 -4.50 10.47
C ASN A 153 7.23 -4.54 11.91
N ARG A 154 7.71 -3.64 12.77
CA ARG A 154 7.22 -3.54 14.15
C ARG A 154 5.76 -3.09 14.21
N GLU A 155 5.37 -2.11 13.40
CA GLU A 155 3.98 -1.62 13.30
C GLU A 155 3.04 -2.68 12.68
N LEU A 156 3.45 -3.33 11.59
CA LEU A 156 2.66 -4.38 10.94
C LEU A 156 2.40 -5.55 11.90
N ARG A 157 3.45 -6.03 12.60
CA ARG A 157 3.32 -7.08 13.63
C ARG A 157 2.42 -6.67 14.80
N ALA A 158 2.48 -5.41 15.23
CA ALA A 158 1.60 -4.93 16.31
C ALA A 158 0.12 -5.04 15.90
N ARG A 159 -0.22 -4.63 14.67
CA ARG A 159 -1.58 -4.70 14.15
C ARG A 159 -2.07 -6.12 13.87
N GLU A 160 -1.18 -7.04 13.51
CA GLU A 160 -1.51 -8.46 13.37
C GLU A 160 -1.89 -9.07 14.73
N ARG A 161 -1.16 -8.75 15.80
CA ARG A 161 -1.47 -9.27 17.16
C ARG A 161 -2.80 -8.77 17.70
N GLU A 162 -3.16 -7.52 17.43
CA GLU A 162 -4.45 -6.93 17.86
C GLU A 162 -5.66 -7.59 17.21
N ARG A 163 -5.46 -8.32 16.11
CA ARG A 163 -6.50 -8.77 15.19
C ARG A 163 -6.85 -10.25 15.32
N ASP A 164 -6.77 -10.82 16.51
CA ASP A 164 -7.03 -12.24 16.84
C ASP A 164 -5.79 -13.15 16.87
N GLY A 165 -4.58 -12.57 16.80
CA GLY A 165 -3.33 -13.29 17.10
C GLY A 165 -2.91 -14.39 16.11
N SER A 166 -3.67 -14.61 15.03
CA SER A 166 -3.29 -15.54 13.97
C SER A 166 -2.29 -14.88 13.02
N ALA A 167 -1.07 -15.40 12.97
CA ALA A 167 -0.04 -14.99 12.02
C ALA A 167 -0.44 -15.24 10.54
N ALA A 168 -1.53 -15.97 10.29
CA ALA A 168 -1.98 -16.35 8.95
C ALA A 168 -2.54 -15.20 8.10
N ASP A 169 -2.71 -14.00 8.67
CA ASP A 169 -3.35 -12.83 8.03
C ASP A 169 -2.37 -11.82 7.43
N ARG A 170 -1.08 -12.19 7.28
CA ARG A 170 -0.07 -11.30 6.73
C ARG A 170 -0.36 -10.96 5.27
N TRP A 171 -0.62 -9.68 5.00
CA TRP A 171 -0.97 -9.16 3.66
C TRP A 171 0.07 -8.18 3.11
N CYS A 172 1.08 -7.82 3.93
CA CYS A 172 2.07 -6.81 3.58
C CYS A 172 3.49 -7.27 3.95
N TRP A 173 4.41 -7.02 3.03
CA TRP A 173 5.84 -7.29 3.17
C TRP A 173 6.65 -6.02 2.93
N VAL A 174 7.85 -5.94 3.49
CA VAL A 174 8.72 -4.75 3.41
C VAL A 174 10.09 -5.22 2.91
N ILE A 175 10.52 -4.69 1.77
CA ILE A 175 11.73 -5.15 1.07
C ILE A 175 12.58 -3.93 0.68
N PRO A 176 13.92 -4.00 0.78
CA PRO A 176 14.78 -2.98 0.19
C PRO A 176 14.53 -2.84 -1.32
N GLU A 177 14.40 -1.60 -1.81
CA GLU A 177 14.08 -1.34 -3.23
C GLU A 177 15.14 -1.91 -4.20
N ASP A 178 16.41 -1.98 -3.79
CA ASP A 178 17.50 -2.54 -4.59
C ASP A 178 17.43 -4.07 -4.76
N LYS A 179 16.64 -4.76 -3.92
CA LYS A 179 16.38 -6.20 -4.04
C LYS A 179 15.13 -6.52 -4.85
N TRP A 180 14.32 -5.51 -5.18
CA TRP A 180 13.02 -5.72 -5.81
C TRP A 180 13.12 -6.42 -7.17
N SER A 181 14.04 -6.01 -8.05
CA SER A 181 14.13 -6.60 -9.40
C SER A 181 14.34 -8.11 -9.34
N ALA A 182 15.34 -8.58 -8.59
CA ALA A 182 15.61 -10.01 -8.47
C ALA A 182 14.47 -10.77 -7.76
N THR A 183 13.81 -10.13 -6.80
CA THR A 183 12.66 -10.71 -6.10
C THR A 183 11.46 -10.84 -7.04
N ALA A 184 11.19 -9.81 -7.86
CA ALA A 184 10.09 -9.80 -8.81
C ALA A 184 10.29 -10.86 -9.90
N ASP A 185 11.50 -10.98 -10.45
CA ASP A 185 11.84 -12.00 -11.46
C ASP A 185 11.57 -13.42 -10.92
N GLU A 186 11.97 -13.70 -9.67
CA GLU A 186 11.73 -14.99 -9.03
C GLU A 186 10.25 -15.22 -8.68
N LEU A 187 9.54 -14.18 -8.23
CA LEU A 187 8.09 -14.26 -7.99
C LEU A 187 7.33 -14.57 -9.27
N GLU A 188 7.61 -13.86 -10.36
CA GLU A 188 6.99 -14.09 -11.67
C GLU A 188 7.23 -15.53 -12.14
N ARG A 189 8.47 -16.02 -12.00
CA ARG A 189 8.82 -17.41 -12.33
C ARG A 189 8.02 -18.43 -11.50
N LEU A 190 7.91 -18.21 -10.19
CA LEU A 190 7.17 -19.11 -9.29
C LEU A 190 5.66 -19.09 -9.62
N PHE A 191 5.07 -17.91 -9.82
CA PHE A 191 3.66 -17.79 -10.18
C PHE A 191 3.35 -18.44 -11.53
N GLU A 192 4.20 -18.23 -12.55
CA GLU A 192 4.04 -18.84 -13.86
C GLU A 192 4.10 -20.36 -13.78
N MET A 193 5.05 -20.90 -13.01
CA MET A 193 5.22 -22.34 -12.80
C MET A 193 3.97 -23.00 -12.20
N ASP A 194 3.28 -22.31 -11.29
CA ASP A 194 2.08 -22.83 -10.63
C ASP A 194 0.77 -22.43 -11.34
N GLY A 195 0.87 -21.68 -12.44
CA GLY A 195 -0.25 -21.27 -13.29
C GLY A 195 -1.09 -20.11 -12.73
N PHE A 196 -0.46 -19.21 -11.96
CA PHE A 196 -1.08 -17.99 -11.48
C PHE A 196 -0.74 -16.80 -12.38
N GLU A 197 -1.77 -16.04 -12.79
CA GLU A 197 -1.59 -14.75 -13.45
C GLU A 197 -1.42 -13.67 -12.38
N VAL A 198 -0.32 -12.90 -12.46
CA VAL A 198 0.00 -11.85 -11.49
C VAL A 198 0.35 -10.54 -12.19
N GLU A 199 -0.15 -9.44 -11.63
CA GLU A 199 0.22 -8.08 -12.05
C GLU A 199 0.67 -7.24 -10.85
N PHE A 200 1.76 -6.52 -11.03
CA PHE A 200 2.20 -5.50 -10.07
C PHE A 200 1.52 -4.16 -10.32
N VAL A 201 1.02 -3.55 -9.26
CA VAL A 201 0.29 -2.27 -9.30
C VAL A 201 0.99 -1.26 -8.43
N ARG A 202 1.39 -0.13 -9.00
CA ARG A 202 2.02 0.94 -8.22
C ARG A 202 1.00 1.62 -7.31
N LEU A 203 1.31 1.76 -6.03
CA LEU A 203 0.66 2.71 -5.14
C LEU A 203 1.47 4.01 -5.11
N ALA A 204 0.86 5.11 -5.55
CA ALA A 204 1.48 6.41 -5.62
C ALA A 204 0.80 7.42 -4.69
N GLY A 205 1.61 8.28 -4.09
CA GLY A 205 1.15 9.46 -3.37
C GLY A 205 0.41 10.46 -4.26
N GLY A 206 -0.49 11.25 -3.68
CA GLY A 206 -1.13 12.39 -4.35
C GLY A 206 -0.19 13.46 -4.94
N ASP A 207 1.10 13.49 -4.56
CA ASP A 207 2.11 14.35 -5.19
C ASP A 207 2.74 13.77 -6.45
N LYS A 208 2.54 12.47 -6.70
CA LYS A 208 3.03 11.73 -7.87
C LYS A 208 1.96 11.55 -8.95
N VAL A 209 0.71 11.86 -8.61
CA VAL A 209 -0.43 11.83 -9.51
C VAL A 209 -1.13 13.18 -9.38
N GLY A 210 -1.02 14.03 -10.40
CA GLY A 210 -1.56 15.37 -10.33
C GLY A 210 -1.79 16.02 -11.69
N LEU A 211 -2.32 17.23 -11.65
CA LEU A 211 -2.49 18.14 -12.78
C LEU A 211 -1.15 18.58 -13.37
N ARG A 212 -0.04 18.35 -12.67
CA ARG A 212 1.32 18.53 -13.21
C ARG A 212 1.83 17.35 -14.03
N GLY A 213 1.10 16.23 -14.03
CA GLY A 213 1.45 15.00 -14.72
C GLY A 213 1.44 13.78 -13.80
N VAL A 214 1.63 12.63 -14.42
CA VAL A 214 1.68 11.32 -13.78
C VAL A 214 2.93 10.59 -14.24
N GLU A 215 3.65 10.00 -13.28
CA GLU A 215 4.78 9.11 -13.59
C GLU A 215 4.24 7.70 -13.94
N HIS A 216 4.45 7.25 -15.18
CA HIS A 216 4.02 5.93 -15.66
C HIS A 216 5.19 4.93 -15.77
N GLY A 217 4.86 3.62 -15.82
CA GLY A 217 5.83 2.54 -16.12
C GLY A 217 6.87 2.26 -15.05
N VAL A 218 6.72 2.82 -13.84
CA VAL A 218 7.65 2.57 -12.74
C VAL A 218 7.55 1.10 -12.32
N TRP A 219 8.70 0.41 -12.35
CA TRP A 219 8.84 -1.06 -12.19
C TRP A 219 7.93 -1.88 -13.12
N GLY A 220 7.70 -1.42 -14.34
CA GLY A 220 6.86 -2.14 -15.31
C GLY A 220 5.36 -2.12 -14.96
N CYS A 221 4.94 -1.39 -13.93
CA CYS A 221 3.53 -1.30 -13.57
C CYS A 221 2.71 -0.59 -14.66
N GLY A 222 1.78 -1.31 -15.28
CA GLY A 222 0.78 -0.75 -16.19
C GLY A 222 -0.30 0.08 -15.48
N MET A 223 -0.44 -0.10 -14.15
CA MET A 223 -1.45 0.57 -13.34
C MET A 223 -0.84 1.32 -12.16
N THR A 224 -1.38 2.51 -11.88
CA THR A 224 -1.08 3.30 -10.69
C THR A 224 -2.36 3.59 -9.90
N VAL A 225 -2.39 3.19 -8.65
CA VAL A 225 -3.43 3.53 -7.67
C VAL A 225 -2.97 4.73 -6.85
N THR A 226 -3.88 5.67 -6.60
CA THR A 226 -3.70 6.79 -5.67
C THR A 226 -4.96 7.01 -4.84
N THR A 227 -4.82 7.73 -3.74
CA THR A 227 -5.92 8.03 -2.81
C THR A 227 -5.66 9.33 -2.08
N ASP A 228 -6.73 9.92 -1.55
CA ASP A 228 -6.71 11.17 -0.79
C ASP A 228 -6.79 10.97 0.73
N VAL A 229 -6.67 9.73 1.22
CA VAL A 229 -6.80 9.40 2.65
C VAL A 229 -5.73 10.05 3.53
N SER A 230 -4.50 10.16 3.04
CA SER A 230 -3.37 10.73 3.78
C SER A 230 -3.20 12.22 3.52
N ARG A 231 -3.60 12.69 2.35
CA ARG A 231 -3.56 14.10 1.94
C ARG A 231 -4.51 14.36 0.78
N PRO A 232 -5.07 15.58 0.65
CA PRO A 232 -5.82 15.98 -0.52
C PRO A 232 -5.02 15.80 -1.82
N VAL A 233 -5.72 15.41 -2.89
CA VAL A 233 -5.16 15.38 -4.25
C VAL A 233 -5.68 16.59 -5.02
N GLU A 234 -4.82 17.26 -5.78
CA GLU A 234 -5.17 18.52 -6.43
C GLU A 234 -6.29 18.39 -7.47
N PHE A 235 -6.46 17.21 -8.06
CA PHE A 235 -7.50 16.97 -9.06
C PHE A 235 -8.87 16.60 -8.46
N CYS A 236 -9.02 16.45 -7.14
CA CYS A 236 -10.28 16.08 -6.51
C CYS A 236 -10.83 17.23 -5.67
N GLU A 237 -12.06 17.65 -5.98
CA GLU A 237 -12.83 18.60 -5.19
C GLU A 237 -14.07 17.91 -4.60
N ARG A 238 -14.48 18.29 -3.39
CA ARG A 238 -15.73 17.83 -2.78
C ARG A 238 -16.68 19.01 -2.66
N VAL A 239 -17.79 18.96 -3.39
CA VAL A 239 -18.79 20.05 -3.42
C VAL A 239 -19.91 19.75 -2.45
N GLY A 240 -20.20 20.67 -1.52
CA GLY A 240 -21.33 20.57 -0.57
C GLY A 240 -20.97 20.23 0.88
N GLY A 241 -19.68 20.13 1.22
CA GLY A 241 -19.20 19.86 2.59
C GLY A 241 -19.48 18.44 3.09
N GLY A 242 -18.71 17.94 4.07
CA GLY A 242 -19.01 16.78 4.93
C GLY A 242 -19.25 15.38 4.33
N GLY A 243 -19.41 15.27 3.02
CA GLY A 243 -19.94 14.09 2.31
C GLY A 243 -20.46 14.41 0.90
N GLY A 244 -20.29 15.65 0.44
CA GLY A 244 -20.72 16.10 -0.87
C GLY A 244 -20.05 15.42 -2.07
N GLU A 245 -20.65 15.66 -3.24
CA GLU A 245 -20.30 15.12 -4.55
C GLU A 245 -18.80 15.27 -4.85
N VAL A 246 -18.18 14.18 -5.32
CA VAL A 246 -16.78 14.18 -5.76
C VAL A 246 -16.73 14.69 -7.20
N ARG A 247 -16.00 15.79 -7.42
CA ARG A 247 -15.69 16.31 -8.75
C ARG A 247 -14.22 16.13 -9.04
N LEU A 248 -13.92 15.42 -10.14
CA LEU A 248 -12.56 15.16 -10.58
C LEU A 248 -12.22 16.02 -11.79
N ARG A 249 -11.09 16.71 -11.71
CA ARG A 249 -10.47 17.40 -12.83
C ARG A 249 -9.66 16.40 -13.65
N ASP A 250 -9.74 16.50 -14.97
CA ASP A 250 -9.01 15.61 -15.87
C ASP A 250 -7.49 15.77 -15.70
N LEU A 251 -6.77 14.65 -15.74
CA LEU A 251 -5.31 14.67 -15.71
C LEU A 251 -4.78 14.96 -17.12
N PRO A 252 -3.71 15.78 -17.28
CA PRO A 252 -3.14 16.06 -18.59
C PRO A 252 -2.75 14.77 -19.32
N GLY A 253 -3.20 14.66 -20.58
CA GLY A 253 -2.96 13.49 -21.43
C GLY A 253 -3.54 12.19 -20.90
N HIS A 254 -4.68 12.28 -20.21
CA HIS A 254 -5.50 11.16 -19.83
C HIS A 254 -6.93 11.34 -20.35
N THR A 255 -7.64 10.22 -20.46
CA THR A 255 -9.09 10.23 -20.72
C THR A 255 -9.84 10.83 -19.53
N LYS A 256 -11.13 11.16 -19.74
CA LYS A 256 -12.01 11.59 -18.65
C LYS A 256 -12.12 10.50 -17.59
N TRP A 257 -12.24 10.93 -16.33
CA TRP A 257 -12.51 10.01 -15.23
C TRP A 257 -13.82 9.25 -15.44
N LYS A 258 -13.76 7.93 -15.30
CA LYS A 258 -14.90 7.02 -15.31
C LYS A 258 -15.06 6.40 -13.93
N ARG A 259 -16.28 6.38 -13.40
CA ARG A 259 -16.58 5.70 -12.15
C ARG A 259 -16.56 4.18 -12.38
N VAL A 260 -15.89 3.45 -11.50
CA VAL A 260 -15.94 1.98 -11.49
C VAL A 260 -17.20 1.57 -10.73
N LEU A 261 -18.15 0.97 -11.46
CA LEU A 261 -19.33 0.36 -10.86
C LEU A 261 -18.88 -0.90 -10.12
N GLN A 262 -19.20 -1.04 -8.83
CA GLN A 262 -18.89 -2.30 -8.15
C GLN A 262 -20.09 -3.22 -8.22
N GLN A 263 -19.82 -4.53 -8.24
CA GLN A 263 -20.83 -5.59 -8.30
C GLN A 263 -21.98 -5.32 -7.32
N GLY A 264 -23.21 -5.25 -7.84
CA GLY A 264 -24.41 -4.93 -7.07
C GLY A 264 -24.87 -3.46 -7.11
N ASP A 265 -24.15 -2.56 -7.78
CA ASP A 265 -24.76 -1.28 -8.18
C ASP A 265 -25.86 -1.59 -9.19
N ALA A 266 -27.11 -1.30 -8.83
CA ALA A 266 -28.21 -1.33 -9.78
C ALA A 266 -27.87 -0.33 -10.88
N VAL A 267 -27.65 -0.83 -12.10
CA VAL A 267 -27.53 0.03 -13.27
C VAL A 267 -28.89 0.71 -13.39
N GLY A 268 -28.99 1.94 -12.93
CA GLY A 268 -30.14 2.78 -13.26
C GLY A 268 -30.21 2.82 -14.78
N GLU A 269 -31.30 2.29 -15.34
CA GLU A 269 -31.59 2.39 -16.76
C GLU A 269 -31.82 3.87 -17.10
N ASP A 270 -30.73 4.62 -17.23
CA ASP A 270 -30.76 5.89 -17.95
C ASP A 270 -31.00 5.53 -19.41
N ASN A 271 -32.27 5.67 -19.80
CA ASN A 271 -32.75 5.63 -21.18
C ASN A 271 -32.06 6.73 -21.99
N ASP A 272 -30.85 6.48 -22.46
CA ASP A 272 -30.27 7.23 -23.57
C ASP A 272 -30.11 6.30 -24.78
N ALA A 273 -30.75 6.71 -25.87
CA ALA A 273 -30.99 5.90 -27.03
C ALA A 273 -29.70 5.71 -27.84
N GLY A 274 -29.24 4.46 -27.91
CA GLY A 274 -28.70 3.89 -29.14
C GLY A 274 -27.23 4.13 -29.45
N VAL A 275 -26.35 3.31 -28.89
CA VAL A 275 -25.22 2.73 -29.63
C VAL A 275 -24.98 1.30 -29.12
N ARG A 276 -25.36 0.29 -29.91
CA ARG A 276 -24.92 -1.10 -29.70
C ARG A 276 -23.44 -1.21 -30.05
N GLY A 277 -22.60 -1.41 -29.05
CA GLY A 277 -21.22 -1.82 -29.22
C GLY A 277 -20.83 -2.77 -28.08
N GLY A 278 -20.95 -4.07 -28.31
CA GLY A 278 -20.40 -5.07 -27.39
C GLY A 278 -18.88 -4.98 -27.40
N ALA A 279 -18.29 -4.61 -26.27
CA ALA A 279 -16.84 -4.75 -26.06
C ALA A 279 -16.57 -6.16 -25.53
N PRO A 280 -15.70 -6.96 -26.17
CA PRO A 280 -15.22 -8.19 -25.56
C PRO A 280 -14.28 -7.82 -24.41
N ALA A 281 -14.28 -8.65 -23.35
CA ALA A 281 -13.20 -8.68 -22.38
C ALA A 281 -11.90 -8.94 -23.15
N GLN A 282 -11.08 -7.90 -23.32
CA GLN A 282 -9.75 -8.06 -23.89
C GLN A 282 -8.89 -8.65 -22.78
N THR A 283 -8.64 -9.95 -22.88
CA THR A 283 -7.48 -10.59 -22.27
C THR A 283 -6.25 -9.87 -22.82
N LEU A 284 -5.67 -8.97 -22.01
CA LEU A 284 -4.34 -8.45 -22.29
C LEU A 284 -3.41 -9.65 -22.24
N ALA A 285 -2.88 -10.05 -23.40
CA ALA A 285 -1.84 -11.06 -23.45
C ALA A 285 -0.70 -10.59 -22.55
N SER A 286 -0.44 -11.35 -21.48
CA SER A 286 0.74 -11.19 -20.65
C SER A 286 1.97 -11.42 -21.54
N THR A 287 2.49 -10.34 -22.13
CA THR A 287 3.85 -10.33 -22.66
C THR A 287 4.76 -10.48 -21.46
N SER A 288 5.27 -11.70 -21.25
CA SER A 288 6.40 -11.98 -20.36
C SER A 288 7.44 -10.86 -20.51
N LEU A 289 7.60 -10.09 -19.43
CA LEU A 289 8.48 -8.92 -19.38
C LEU A 289 9.94 -9.31 -19.10
N ALA A 290 10.29 -10.59 -19.26
CA ALA A 290 11.58 -11.21 -18.96
C ALA A 290 12.78 -10.65 -19.76
N GLY A 291 12.62 -9.54 -20.49
CA GLY A 291 13.69 -8.87 -21.22
C GLY A 291 13.81 -7.37 -21.03
N TYR A 292 12.94 -6.70 -20.26
CA TYR A 292 12.87 -5.21 -20.27
C TYR A 292 13.37 -4.51 -18.99
N VAL A 293 13.65 -5.22 -17.91
CA VAL A 293 13.90 -4.59 -16.59
C VAL A 293 15.35 -4.09 -16.40
N SER A 294 16.32 -4.47 -17.23
CA SER A 294 17.73 -4.19 -16.90
C SER A 294 18.29 -2.80 -17.28
N GLN A 295 17.56 -1.89 -17.93
CA GLN A 295 18.16 -0.62 -18.42
C GLN A 295 17.51 0.70 -17.99
N VAL A 296 16.32 0.71 -17.39
CA VAL A 296 15.62 1.99 -17.11
C VAL A 296 15.87 2.50 -15.67
N CYS A 297 16.34 1.68 -14.74
CA CYS A 297 16.54 2.11 -13.33
C CYS A 297 17.84 2.87 -13.03
N LEU A 298 18.75 3.09 -13.98
CA LEU A 298 20.05 3.76 -13.71
C LEU A 298 20.29 5.09 -14.44
N ARG A 299 19.35 5.59 -15.25
CA ARG A 299 19.52 6.88 -15.97
C ARG A 299 18.30 7.80 -15.90
N GLY A 300 17.78 8.03 -14.70
CA GLY A 300 16.90 9.17 -14.43
C GLY A 300 17.71 10.39 -13.98
N HIS A 301 18.38 11.09 -14.90
CA HIS A 301 18.89 12.44 -14.64
C HIS A 301 17.69 13.41 -14.55
N CYS A 302 17.15 13.61 -13.36
CA CYS A 302 16.36 14.81 -13.09
C CYS A 302 17.30 15.97 -12.78
N PRO A 303 17.26 17.09 -13.51
CA PRO A 303 18.00 18.28 -13.12
C PRO A 303 17.43 18.86 -11.81
N PRO A 304 18.23 19.57 -11.00
CA PRO A 304 17.79 20.16 -9.75
C PRO A 304 16.70 21.21 -10.02
N ARG A 305 15.49 21.00 -9.49
CA ARG A 305 14.45 22.04 -9.44
C ARG A 305 14.78 22.99 -8.29
N SER A 306 15.18 24.22 -8.63
CA SER A 306 15.17 25.35 -7.71
C SER A 306 13.72 25.75 -7.44
N TYR A 307 13.26 25.53 -6.21
CA TYR A 307 12.01 26.11 -5.72
C TYR A 307 12.29 27.53 -5.23
N THR A 308 11.86 28.54 -5.99
CA THR A 308 11.64 29.88 -5.44
C THR A 308 10.29 29.89 -4.73
N SER A 309 10.33 29.80 -3.41
CA SER A 309 9.16 29.93 -2.55
C SER A 309 8.74 31.40 -2.50
N THR A 310 7.66 31.77 -3.19
CA THR A 310 6.96 33.03 -2.94
C THR A 310 6.20 32.90 -1.61
N GLY A 311 6.65 33.67 -0.62
CA GLY A 311 6.09 33.66 0.73
C GLY A 311 4.66 34.19 0.77
N VAL A 312 3.72 33.29 1.05
CA VAL A 312 2.38 33.66 1.54
C VAL A 312 2.42 33.50 3.06
N SER A 313 2.13 34.58 3.77
CA SER A 313 2.02 34.61 5.23
C SER A 313 0.82 33.78 5.70
N VAL A 314 1.10 32.61 6.28
CA VAL A 314 0.09 31.76 6.91
C VAL A 314 -0.09 32.18 8.37
N PRO A 315 -1.32 32.44 8.84
CA PRO A 315 -1.56 32.76 10.25
C PRO A 315 -1.30 31.52 11.12
N SER A 316 -0.39 31.67 12.09
CA SER A 316 -0.08 30.68 13.12
C SER A 316 -1.27 30.53 14.08
N ARG A 317 -2.16 29.57 13.79
CA ARG A 317 -3.09 29.02 14.78
C ARG A 317 -2.61 27.62 15.15
N ARG A 318 -2.08 27.49 16.37
CA ARG A 318 -1.80 26.19 16.99
C ARG A 318 -3.13 25.48 17.26
N SER A 319 -3.57 24.64 16.32
CA SER A 319 -4.63 23.67 16.61
C SER A 319 -4.06 22.56 17.49
N PRO A 320 -4.76 22.12 18.53
CA PRO A 320 -4.36 20.93 19.29
C PRO A 320 -4.36 19.73 18.35
N VAL A 321 -3.25 18.99 18.32
CA VAL A 321 -3.14 17.71 17.63
C VAL A 321 -4.21 16.79 18.22
N ARG A 322 -5.21 16.40 17.44
CA ARG A 322 -6.16 15.37 17.86
C ARG A 322 -5.35 14.08 18.03
N LEU A 323 -5.23 13.62 19.27
CA LEU A 323 -4.73 12.28 19.57
C LEU A 323 -5.56 11.28 18.77
N TRP A 324 -4.88 10.46 17.97
CA TRP A 324 -5.52 9.38 17.23
C TRP A 324 -6.14 8.41 18.23
N THR A 325 -7.46 8.39 18.30
CA THR A 325 -8.21 7.32 18.98
C THR A 325 -8.31 6.14 18.03
N PRO A 326 -8.09 4.89 18.51
CA PRO A 326 -8.26 3.70 17.69
C PRO A 326 -9.68 3.66 17.10
N PRO A 327 -9.85 3.11 15.89
CA PRO A 327 -11.13 3.16 15.19
C PRO A 327 -12.22 2.46 16.00
N THR A 328 -13.32 3.18 16.24
CA THR A 328 -14.61 2.67 16.74
C THR A 328 -15.12 1.49 15.89
N PRO A 329 -15.99 0.62 16.46
CA PRO A 329 -16.40 -0.62 15.82
C PRO A 329 -16.97 -0.40 14.42
N ILE A 330 -16.69 -1.37 13.55
CA ILE A 330 -16.90 -1.37 12.09
C ILE A 330 -18.32 -0.91 11.77
N VAL A 331 -18.47 0.37 11.44
CA VAL A 331 -19.63 0.93 10.74
C VAL A 331 -19.76 0.14 9.43
N PRO A 332 -20.98 -0.21 8.97
CA PRO A 332 -21.16 -0.88 7.68
C PRO A 332 -20.28 -0.24 6.62
N GLU A 333 -19.45 -1.06 5.97
CA GLU A 333 -18.39 -0.64 5.06
C GLU A 333 -19.04 0.13 3.91
N HIS A 334 -19.03 1.47 4.02
CA HIS A 334 -19.65 2.28 2.98
C HIS A 334 -18.90 2.01 1.68
N LYS A 335 -19.64 1.77 0.60
CA LYS A 335 -19.06 1.56 -0.72
C LYS A 335 -18.25 2.80 -1.11
N ARG A 336 -16.94 2.66 -1.32
CA ARG A 336 -16.05 3.77 -1.71
C ARG A 336 -16.19 4.04 -3.21
N GLU A 337 -16.19 5.30 -3.60
CA GLU A 337 -16.16 5.65 -5.02
C GLU A 337 -14.74 5.44 -5.54
N VAL A 338 -14.65 4.68 -6.62
CA VAL A 338 -13.41 4.39 -7.34
C VAL A 338 -13.55 4.95 -8.74
N TRP A 339 -12.51 5.63 -9.18
CA TRP A 339 -12.47 6.31 -10.48
C TRP A 339 -11.24 5.86 -11.25
N VAL A 340 -11.37 5.74 -12.56
CA VAL A 340 -10.28 5.37 -13.47
C VAL A 340 -10.16 6.33 -14.63
N CYS A 341 -8.94 6.60 -15.05
CA CYS A 341 -8.64 7.23 -16.34
C CYS A 341 -7.41 6.57 -16.98
N GLU A 342 -7.29 6.68 -18.28
CA GLU A 342 -6.26 6.02 -19.08
C GLU A 342 -5.36 7.05 -19.75
N SER A 343 -4.06 6.80 -19.78
CA SER A 343 -3.11 7.67 -20.47
C SER A 343 -3.32 7.60 -21.99
N THR A 344 -3.31 8.76 -22.65
CA THR A 344 -3.46 8.87 -24.10
C THR A 344 -2.12 9.03 -24.84
N TYR A 345 -1.00 9.09 -24.12
CA TYR A 345 0.31 9.37 -24.71
C TYR A 345 1.01 8.15 -25.32
N PHE A 346 0.66 6.94 -24.89
CA PHE A 346 1.43 5.75 -25.21
C PHE A 346 0.72 4.91 -26.29
N THR A 347 1.38 4.77 -27.44
CA THR A 347 0.85 3.99 -28.57
C THR A 347 1.02 2.48 -28.41
N ARG A 348 1.85 2.04 -27.46
CA ARG A 348 2.24 0.63 -27.27
C ARG A 348 1.77 0.03 -25.93
N GLY A 349 0.91 0.72 -25.19
CA GLY A 349 0.34 0.20 -23.95
C GLY A 349 -0.52 1.26 -23.26
N THR A 350 -1.62 0.83 -22.66
CA THR A 350 -2.53 1.71 -21.90
C THR A 350 -2.09 1.75 -20.44
N TYR A 351 -1.63 2.90 -19.98
CA TYR A 351 -1.39 3.10 -18.55
C TYR A 351 -2.66 3.57 -17.87
N THR A 352 -3.03 2.91 -16.78
CA THR A 352 -4.25 3.23 -16.02
C THR A 352 -3.91 3.95 -14.73
N VAL A 353 -4.61 5.04 -14.45
CA VAL A 353 -4.62 5.71 -13.15
C VAL A 353 -5.94 5.43 -12.47
N ARG A 354 -5.87 4.96 -11.23
CA ARG A 354 -7.02 4.63 -10.40
C ARG A 354 -7.02 5.47 -9.14
N PHE A 355 -8.11 6.18 -8.89
CA PHE A 355 -8.29 7.01 -7.72
C PHE A 355 -9.34 6.41 -6.79
N VAL A 356 -8.95 6.18 -5.53
CA VAL A 356 -9.82 5.66 -4.48
C VAL A 356 -10.13 6.78 -3.50
N THR A 357 -11.39 7.20 -3.47
CA THR A 357 -11.84 8.26 -2.57
C THR A 357 -11.88 7.78 -1.12
N SER A 358 -11.48 8.64 -0.18
CA SER A 358 -11.61 8.42 1.27
C SER A 358 -12.78 9.23 1.84
N THR A 359 -13.42 8.71 2.89
CA THR A 359 -14.42 9.48 3.65
C THR A 359 -13.76 10.54 4.54
N LEU A 360 -14.52 11.54 4.96
CA LEU A 360 -13.98 12.61 5.81
C LEU A 360 -13.45 12.08 7.15
N GLN A 361 -14.05 11.01 7.67
CA GLN A 361 -13.68 10.38 8.93
C GLN A 361 -12.39 9.56 8.84
N GLU A 362 -12.04 9.08 7.65
CA GLU A 362 -10.81 8.33 7.40
C GLU A 362 -9.61 9.23 7.12
N ARG A 363 -9.86 10.45 6.66
CA ARG A 363 -8.80 11.39 6.29
C ARG A 363 -7.97 11.75 7.51
N LEU A 364 -6.66 11.59 7.37
CA LEU A 364 -5.70 12.04 8.36
C LEU A 364 -5.42 13.54 8.21
N ASP A 365 -4.77 14.12 9.22
CA ASP A 365 -4.27 15.48 9.15
C ASP A 365 -3.36 15.61 7.90
N PRO A 366 -3.68 16.50 6.94
CA PRO A 366 -2.88 16.66 5.73
C PRO A 366 -1.45 17.13 6.00
N ASN A 367 -1.18 17.68 7.19
CA ASN A 367 0.15 18.09 7.60
C ASN A 367 1.01 16.92 8.11
N LEU A 368 0.42 15.73 8.27
CA LEU A 368 1.13 14.52 8.67
C LEU A 368 2.08 14.07 7.56
N SER A 369 3.35 14.41 7.71
CA SER A 369 4.40 14.13 6.73
C SER A 369 5.73 13.82 7.43
N SER A 370 6.64 13.10 6.77
CA SER A 370 7.99 12.89 7.31
C SER A 370 8.72 14.21 7.59
N THR A 371 8.40 15.30 6.87
CA THR A 371 8.91 16.64 7.17
C THR A 371 8.43 17.12 8.53
N LYS A 372 7.12 16.98 8.80
CA LYS A 372 6.55 17.35 10.09
C LYS A 372 7.11 16.51 11.24
N LEU A 373 7.34 15.22 11.02
CA LEU A 373 8.00 14.37 12.03
C LEU A 373 9.41 14.86 12.33
N ARG A 374 10.20 15.23 11.32
CA ARG A 374 11.54 15.79 11.53
C ARG A 374 11.51 17.11 12.30
N GLU A 375 10.51 17.97 12.07
CA GLU A 375 10.32 19.18 12.90
C GLU A 375 10.04 18.82 14.37
N ILE A 376 9.11 17.88 14.61
CA ILE A 376 8.80 17.40 15.98
C ILE A 376 10.07 16.88 16.66
N ILE A 377 10.88 16.11 15.93
CA ILE A 377 12.13 15.54 16.42
C ILE A 377 13.11 16.66 16.77
N THR A 378 13.40 17.58 15.85
CA THR A 378 14.30 18.72 16.09
C THR A 378 13.87 19.57 17.28
N GLU A 379 12.57 19.79 17.46
CA GLU A 379 12.05 20.54 18.60
C GLU A 379 12.19 19.78 19.92
N ALA A 380 11.95 18.46 19.91
CA ALA A 380 11.97 17.62 21.10
C ALA A 380 13.40 17.23 21.54
N THR A 381 14.36 17.25 20.63
CA THR A 381 15.78 16.95 20.93
C THR A 381 16.56 18.19 21.37
N ALA A 382 15.90 19.33 21.55
CA ALA A 382 16.51 20.50 22.15
C ALA A 382 17.01 20.18 23.58
N PRO A 383 18.16 20.75 24.03
CA PRO A 383 18.86 20.37 25.27
C PRO A 383 18.04 20.39 26.58
N SER A 384 16.85 20.96 26.55
CA SER A 384 15.96 21.14 27.71
C SER A 384 14.87 20.08 27.85
N GLN A 385 14.74 19.11 26.93
CA GLN A 385 13.68 18.10 26.96
C GLN A 385 14.25 16.66 26.92
N GLY A 386 13.91 15.85 27.92
CA GLY A 386 14.37 14.46 28.01
C GLY A 386 13.67 13.50 27.03
N GLY A 387 14.26 12.32 26.79
CA GLY A 387 13.82 11.38 25.75
C GLY A 387 12.37 10.86 25.82
N ARG A 388 11.74 10.79 27.02
CA ARG A 388 10.33 10.40 27.15
C ARG A 388 9.38 11.39 26.44
N VAL A 389 9.75 12.67 26.40
CA VAL A 389 8.96 13.71 25.73
C VAL A 389 8.91 13.47 24.21
N LEU A 390 9.99 12.95 23.63
CA LEU A 390 10.04 12.65 22.20
C LEU A 390 9.07 11.52 21.82
N GLU A 391 9.06 10.43 22.58
CA GLU A 391 8.15 9.30 22.35
C GLU A 391 6.69 9.74 22.37
N ASP A 392 6.27 10.48 23.40
CA ASP A 392 4.89 10.96 23.54
C ASP A 392 4.47 11.86 22.38
N ARG A 393 5.39 12.70 21.86
CA ARG A 393 5.12 13.56 20.70
C ARG A 393 5.07 12.80 19.38
N LEU A 394 5.70 11.63 19.29
CA LEU A 394 5.66 10.77 18.11
C LEU A 394 4.42 9.85 18.10
N ARG A 395 3.77 9.66 19.26
CA ARG A 395 2.59 8.80 19.40
C ARG A 395 1.42 9.29 18.53
N GLY A 396 0.82 8.37 17.76
CA GLY A 396 -0.25 8.67 16.81
C GLY A 396 0.22 9.34 15.50
N VAL A 397 1.53 9.59 15.35
CA VAL A 397 2.11 10.28 14.20
C VAL A 397 3.07 9.35 13.47
N ALA A 398 4.08 8.80 14.16
CA ALA A 398 5.06 7.88 13.61
C ALA A 398 4.55 6.44 13.52
N LEU A 399 5.20 5.60 12.69
CA LEU A 399 5.10 4.15 12.85
C LEU A 399 6.12 3.73 13.91
N SER A 400 5.69 2.93 14.89
CA SER A 400 6.55 2.47 16.00
C SER A 400 7.28 3.62 16.74
N PRO A 401 6.56 4.54 17.40
CA PRO A 401 7.12 5.76 17.99
C PRO A 401 8.21 5.48 19.04
N GLU A 402 8.06 4.43 19.84
CA GLU A 402 9.03 4.01 20.86
C GLU A 402 10.38 3.63 20.22
N LEU A 403 10.32 2.84 19.15
CA LEU A 403 11.50 2.40 18.43
C LEU A 403 12.17 3.56 17.68
N LEU A 404 11.38 4.46 17.09
CA LEU A 404 11.91 5.64 16.43
C LEU A 404 12.64 6.56 17.43
N ALA A 405 12.06 6.81 18.60
CA ALA A 405 12.69 7.60 19.66
C ALA A 405 14.03 6.98 20.11
N LYS A 406 14.08 5.64 20.21
CA LYS A 406 15.31 4.89 20.49
C LYS A 406 16.38 5.15 19.42
N PHE A 407 16.07 4.95 18.14
CA PHE A 407 17.04 5.18 17.05
C PHE A 407 17.57 6.62 17.05
N ILE A 408 16.71 7.61 17.28
CA ILE A 408 17.12 9.02 17.34
C ILE A 408 18.10 9.26 18.50
N THR A 409 17.79 8.72 19.68
CA THR A 409 18.63 8.88 20.87
C THR A 409 20.00 8.21 20.68
N GLU A 410 20.03 7.03 20.05
CA GLU A 410 21.27 6.31 19.74
C GLU A 410 22.14 7.06 18.73
N GLU A 411 21.56 7.61 17.67
CA GLU A 411 22.30 8.40 16.67
C GLU A 411 22.86 9.68 17.29
N MET A 412 22.06 10.43 18.05
CA MET A 412 22.54 11.64 18.74
C MET A 412 23.62 11.36 19.79
N GLY A 413 23.60 10.17 20.41
CA GLY A 413 24.62 9.74 21.35
C GLY A 413 25.98 9.44 20.71
N LYS A 414 26.02 9.16 19.40
CA LYS A 414 27.27 8.97 18.65
C LYS A 414 27.93 10.32 18.34
N ASP A 415 27.14 11.31 17.91
CA ASP A 415 27.62 12.65 17.55
C ASP A 415 28.26 13.42 18.73
N MET A 416 27.96 13.06 19.98
CA MET A 416 28.59 13.67 21.16
C MET A 416 29.91 13.02 21.58
N LYS A 417 30.27 11.86 21.01
CA LYS A 417 31.48 11.11 21.37
C LYS A 417 32.62 11.27 20.36
N GLU A 418 32.33 11.79 19.18
CA GLU A 418 33.30 12.27 18.20
C GLU A 418 33.61 13.75 18.43
#